data_AF-A0A141RNJ5-F1
#
_entry.id   AF-A0A141RNJ5-F1
#
_cell.length_a   1.000
_cell.length_b   1.000
_cell.length_c   1.000
_cell.angle_alpha   90.00
_cell.angle_beta   90.00
_cell.angle_gamma   90.00
#
_symmetry.space_group_name_H-M   'P 1'
#
loop_
_entity.id
_entity.type
_entity.pdbx_description
1 polymer ?
#
loop_
_entity_poly.entity_id
_entity_poly.type
_entity_poly.pdbx_seq_one_letter_code
_entity_poly.pdbx_strand_id
1 'polypeptide(L)'
;MEIYENENDQVEAVKRFFAENGKALAVGVILGVGALIGWRYWNSHQVDSARSASLAYQNAVTAVSEGKPDSIPAAEKFAAENKNTYGALASLELAQQFVDKNELEKAAAQLQQGLADTSD
;
A
#
# COMPACT_ATOMS: atom_id res chain seq x y z
N MET A 1 58.52 -11.11 16.79
CA MET A 1 57.22 -10.94 16.10
C MET A 1 56.63 -12.34 16.05
N GLU A 2 56.05 -12.80 17.16
CA GLU A 2 55.49 -14.16 17.28
C GLU A 2 53.98 -14.02 17.09
N ILE A 3 53.51 -14.33 15.89
CA ILE A 3 52.10 -14.44 15.56
C ILE A 3 51.70 -15.87 15.96
N TYR A 4 51.38 -16.07 17.23
CA TYR A 4 50.50 -17.17 17.61
C TYR A 4 49.09 -16.59 17.70
N GLU A 5 48.42 -16.49 16.56
CA GLU A 5 46.96 -16.54 16.56
C GLU A 5 46.59 -17.99 16.87
N ASN A 6 46.59 -18.32 18.15
CA ASN A 6 46.21 -19.62 18.68
C ASN A 6 44.71 -19.81 18.44
N GLU A 7 44.35 -20.69 17.51
CA GLU A 7 42.96 -20.97 17.13
C GLU A 7 42.09 -21.36 18.35
N ASN A 8 42.69 -21.98 19.36
CA ASN A 8 41.99 -22.33 20.60
C ASN A 8 41.59 -21.10 21.45
N ASP A 9 42.43 -20.07 21.51
CA ASP A 9 42.16 -18.88 22.32
C ASP A 9 41.05 -18.02 21.72
N GLN A 10 40.94 -18.00 20.38
CA GLN A 10 39.83 -17.34 19.69
C GLN A 10 38.49 -18.04 19.95
N VAL A 11 38.47 -19.38 19.93
CA VAL A 11 37.24 -20.15 20.20
C VAL A 11 36.78 -19.96 21.65
N GLU A 12 37.70 -19.86 22.60
CA GLU A 12 37.39 -19.62 24.00
C GLU A 12 36.85 -18.20 24.25
N ALA A 13 37.41 -17.19 23.59
CA ALA A 13 36.90 -15.82 23.61
C ALA A 13 35.47 -15.72 23.04
N VAL A 14 35.19 -16.40 21.93
CA VAL A 14 33.83 -16.46 21.34
C VAL A 14 32.86 -17.18 22.28
N LYS A 15 33.23 -18.33 22.85
CA LYS A 15 32.41 -19.05 23.82
C LYS A 15 32.07 -18.17 25.03
N ARG A 16 33.05 -17.45 25.55
CA ARG A 16 32.89 -16.56 26.70
C ARG A 16 31.99 -15.38 26.36
N PHE A 17 32.14 -14.79 25.17
CA PHE A 17 31.26 -13.73 24.69
C PHE A 17 29.79 -14.15 24.66
N PHE A 18 29.48 -15.32 24.10
CA PHE A 18 28.10 -15.85 24.09
C PHE A 18 27.61 -16.26 25.48
N ALA A 19 28.48 -16.80 26.34
CA ALA A 19 28.12 -17.14 27.72
C ALA A 19 27.77 -15.90 28.55
N GLU A 20 28.51 -14.80 28.35
CA GLU A 20 28.29 -13.53 29.08
C GLU A 20 27.14 -12.72 28.47
N ASN A 21 26.99 -12.70 27.14
CA ASN A 21 26.02 -11.83 26.43
C ASN A 21 24.80 -12.55 25.87
N GLY A 22 24.70 -13.88 26.01
CA GLY A 22 23.66 -14.69 25.37
C GLY A 22 22.24 -14.24 25.65
N LYS A 23 21.96 -13.72 26.84
CA LYS A 23 20.65 -13.14 27.19
C LYS A 23 20.36 -11.86 26.40
N ALA A 24 21.33 -10.96 26.30
CA ALA A 24 21.19 -9.70 25.55
C ALA A 24 21.08 -9.97 24.04
N LEU A 25 21.84 -10.93 23.52
CA LEU A 25 21.75 -11.38 22.13
C LEU A 25 20.37 -11.99 21.83
N ALA A 26 19.86 -12.85 22.71
CA ALA A 26 18.53 -13.44 22.54
C ALA A 26 17.43 -12.37 22.52
N VAL A 27 17.50 -11.40 23.43
CA VAL A 27 16.56 -10.26 23.45
C VAL A 27 16.69 -9.43 22.16
N GLY A 28 17.91 -9.13 21.73
CA GLY A 28 18.16 -8.38 20.50
C GLY A 28 17.60 -9.08 19.26
N VAL A 29 17.75 -10.41 19.16
CA VAL A 29 17.17 -11.21 18.07
C VAL A 29 15.65 -11.16 18.10
N ILE A 30 15.02 -11.37 19.26
CA ILE A 30 13.56 -11.32 19.40
C ILE A 30 13.02 -9.94 19.01
N LEU A 31 13.66 -8.87 19.49
CA LEU A 31 13.28 -7.50 19.15
C LEU A 31 13.46 -7.22 17.65
N GLY A 32 14.58 -7.65 17.07
CA GLY A 32 14.86 -7.49 15.63
C GLY A 32 13.82 -8.21 14.77
N VAL A 33 13.53 -9.48 15.08
CA VAL A 33 12.51 -10.26 14.37
C VAL A 33 11.13 -9.64 14.54
N GLY A 34 10.76 -9.22 15.76
CA GLY A 34 9.49 -8.56 16.04
C GLY A 34 9.33 -7.26 15.24
N ALA A 35 10.37 -6.42 15.20
CA ALA A 35 10.38 -5.19 14.43
C ALA A 35 10.24 -5.44 12.92
N LEU A 36 10.96 -6.44 12.38
CA LEU A 36 10.87 -6.81 10.97
C LEU A 36 9.48 -7.33 10.60
N ILE A 37 8.87 -8.19 11.42
CA ILE A 37 7.51 -8.71 11.18
C ILE A 37 6.50 -7.57 11.26
N GLY A 38 6.60 -6.69 12.27
CA GLY A 38 5.73 -5.53 12.42
C GLY A 38 5.81 -4.58 11.22
N TRP A 39 7.03 -4.25 10.78
CA TRP A 39 7.24 -3.41 9.59
C TRP A 39 6.72 -4.07 8.32
N ARG A 40 7.01 -5.36 8.12
CA ARG A 40 6.51 -6.15 6.99
C ARG A 40 4.99 -6.14 6.94
N TYR A 41 4.32 -6.33 8.09
CA TYR A 41 2.86 -6.31 8.18
C TYR A 41 2.29 -4.96 7.78
N TRP A 42 2.83 -3.86 8.34
CA TRP A 42 2.40 -2.51 8.00
C TRP A 42 2.61 -2.19 6.51
N ASN A 43 3.78 -2.53 5.96
CA ASN A 43 4.08 -2.32 4.55
C ASN A 43 3.18 -3.15 3.62
N SER A 44 2.97 -4.43 3.93
CA SER A 44 2.08 -5.27 3.12
C SER A 44 0.66 -4.72 3.13
N HIS A 45 0.14 -4.27 4.28
CA HIS A 45 -1.19 -3.68 4.35
C HIS A 45 -1.32 -2.43 3.46
N GLN A 46 -0.32 -1.58 3.44
CA GLN A 46 -0.30 -0.39 2.58
C GLN A 46 -0.22 -0.74 1.09
N VAL A 47 0.63 -1.70 0.72
CA VAL A 47 0.83 -2.14 -0.67
C VAL A 47 -0.39 -2.91 -1.20
N ASP A 48 -0.97 -3.80 -0.40
CA ASP A 48 -2.13 -4.60 -0.79
C ASP A 48 -3.38 -3.72 -0.91
N SER A 49 -3.54 -2.72 -0.05
CA SER A 49 -4.61 -1.72 -0.16
C SER A 49 -4.49 -0.93 -1.47
N ALA A 50 -3.30 -0.40 -1.77
CA ALA A 50 -3.05 0.35 -3.02
C ALA A 50 -3.26 -0.50 -4.27
N ARG A 51 -2.82 -1.77 -4.25
CA ARG A 51 -3.02 -2.70 -5.37
C ARG A 51 -4.51 -3.04 -5.57
N SER A 52 -5.24 -3.30 -4.49
CA SER A 52 -6.66 -3.61 -4.55
C SER A 52 -7.47 -2.44 -5.11
N ALA A 53 -7.20 -1.23 -4.61
CA ALA A 53 -7.84 -0.01 -5.10
C ALA A 53 -7.52 0.26 -6.58
N SER A 54 -6.27 0.05 -7.00
CA SER A 54 -5.85 0.18 -8.40
C SER A 54 -6.58 -0.81 -9.33
N LEU A 55 -6.69 -2.08 -8.94
CA LEU A 55 -7.42 -3.09 -9.72
C LEU A 55 -8.92 -2.75 -9.81
N ALA A 56 -9.52 -2.33 -8.71
CA ALA A 56 -10.93 -1.93 -8.68
C ALA A 56 -11.19 -0.70 -9.57
N TYR A 57 -10.33 0.30 -9.50
CA TYR A 57 -10.36 1.46 -10.39
C TYR A 57 -10.24 1.05 -11.86
N GLN A 58 -9.26 0.22 -12.19
CA GLN A 58 -9.02 -0.22 -13.56
C GLN A 58 -10.22 -0.98 -14.13
N ASN A 59 -10.87 -1.83 -13.33
CA ASN A 59 -12.09 -2.53 -13.72
C ASN A 59 -13.27 -1.56 -13.93
N ALA A 60 -13.45 -0.59 -13.03
CA ALA A 60 -14.54 0.38 -13.11
C ALA A 60 -14.40 1.26 -14.36
N VAL A 61 -13.23 1.85 -14.59
CA VAL A 61 -12.97 2.72 -15.75
C VAL A 61 -13.02 1.93 -17.05
N THR A 62 -12.40 0.74 -17.12
CA THR A 62 -12.45 -0.08 -18.35
C THR A 62 -13.89 -0.43 -18.73
N ALA A 63 -14.73 -0.81 -17.76
CA ALA A 63 -16.13 -1.12 -18.04
C ALA A 63 -16.92 0.10 -18.55
N VAL A 64 -16.60 1.29 -18.04
CA VAL A 64 -17.18 2.57 -18.49
C VAL A 64 -16.73 2.90 -19.91
N SER A 65 -15.43 2.82 -20.20
CA SER A 65 -14.88 3.08 -21.54
C SER A 65 -15.37 2.06 -22.59
N GLU A 66 -15.60 0.81 -22.20
CA GLU A 66 -16.19 -0.24 -23.06
C GLU A 66 -17.70 -0.07 -23.25
N GLY A 67 -18.35 0.90 -22.58
CA GLY A 67 -19.78 1.16 -22.71
C GLY A 67 -20.66 0.03 -22.19
N LYS A 68 -20.17 -0.78 -21.23
CA LYS A 68 -20.97 -1.87 -20.66
C LYS A 68 -22.23 -1.33 -20.00
N PRO A 69 -23.39 -1.99 -20.16
CA PRO A 69 -24.56 -1.67 -19.35
C PRO A 69 -24.19 -1.83 -17.87
N ASP A 70 -24.69 -0.93 -17.02
CA ASP A 70 -24.40 -0.83 -15.58
C ASP A 70 -22.99 -0.37 -15.16
N SER A 71 -22.11 -0.04 -16.12
CA SER A 71 -20.77 0.48 -15.80
C SER A 71 -20.79 1.83 -15.09
N ILE A 72 -21.70 2.74 -15.49
CA ILE A 72 -21.82 4.08 -14.91
C ILE A 72 -22.20 3.98 -13.42
N PRO A 73 -23.31 3.32 -13.01
CA PRO A 73 -23.63 3.17 -11.58
C PRO A 73 -22.52 2.49 -10.76
N ALA A 74 -21.83 1.50 -11.33
CA ALA A 74 -20.74 0.82 -10.65
C ALA A 74 -19.53 1.75 -10.42
N ALA A 75 -19.18 2.57 -11.41
CA ALA A 75 -18.13 3.56 -11.28
C ALA A 75 -18.52 4.71 -10.34
N GLU A 76 -19.78 5.16 -10.35
CA GLU A 76 -20.28 6.18 -9.40
C GLU A 76 -20.17 5.69 -7.96
N LYS A 77 -20.55 4.43 -7.72
CA LYS A 77 -20.40 3.78 -6.42
C LYS A 77 -18.94 3.67 -6.02
N PHE A 78 -18.06 3.26 -6.94
CA PHE A 78 -16.62 3.17 -6.68
C PHE A 78 -16.05 4.55 -6.28
N ALA A 79 -16.38 5.60 -7.02
CA ALA A 79 -15.95 6.96 -6.72
C ALA A 79 -16.44 7.42 -5.34
N ALA A 80 -17.69 7.11 -4.97
CA ALA A 80 -18.25 7.50 -3.67
C ALA A 80 -17.65 6.74 -2.48
N GLU A 81 -17.26 5.48 -2.68
CA GLU A 81 -16.69 4.63 -1.62
C GLU A 81 -15.19 4.86 -1.41
N ASN A 82 -14.47 5.40 -2.40
CA ASN A 82 -13.01 5.52 -2.37
C ASN A 82 -12.55 6.99 -2.31
N LYS A 83 -12.48 7.55 -1.10
CA LYS A 83 -12.00 8.91 -0.86
C LYS A 83 -10.47 9.01 -0.91
N ASN A 84 -9.92 8.76 -2.08
CA ASN A 84 -8.49 8.81 -2.37
C ASN A 84 -8.29 9.19 -3.84
N THR A 85 -7.04 9.21 -4.30
CA THR A 85 -6.70 9.52 -5.70
C THR A 85 -7.48 8.67 -6.71
N TYR A 86 -7.77 7.40 -6.42
CA TYR A 86 -8.50 6.54 -7.36
C TYR A 86 -9.98 6.90 -7.48
N GLY A 87 -10.65 7.31 -6.38
CA GLY A 87 -12.02 7.81 -6.48
C GLY A 87 -12.09 9.15 -7.21
N ALA A 88 -11.14 10.05 -6.96
CA ALA A 88 -11.03 11.30 -7.71
C ALA A 88 -10.84 11.07 -9.22
N LEU A 89 -9.99 10.11 -9.60
CA LEU A 89 -9.81 9.72 -11.01
C LEU A 89 -11.07 9.09 -11.61
N ALA A 90 -11.80 8.26 -10.85
CA ALA A 90 -13.05 7.68 -11.32
C ALA A 90 -14.13 8.75 -11.55
N SER A 91 -14.23 9.73 -10.64
CA SER A 91 -15.11 10.90 -10.82
C SER A 91 -14.76 11.72 -12.06
N LEU A 92 -13.47 11.90 -12.38
CA LEU A 92 -13.04 12.60 -13.60
C LEU A 92 -13.47 11.85 -14.87
N GLU A 93 -13.28 10.54 -14.92
CA GLU A 93 -13.70 9.72 -16.07
C GLU A 93 -15.23 9.75 -16.25
N LEU A 94 -15.99 9.65 -15.15
CA LEU A 94 -17.45 9.77 -15.17
C LEU A 94 -17.89 11.15 -15.65
N ALA A 95 -17.21 12.21 -15.22
CA ALA A 95 -17.50 13.56 -15.70
C ALA A 95 -17.32 13.68 -17.21
N GLN A 96 -16.24 13.10 -17.78
CA GLN A 96 -16.03 13.06 -19.22
C GLN A 96 -17.20 12.35 -19.94
N GLN A 97 -17.62 11.18 -19.43
CA GLN A 97 -18.74 10.44 -20.01
C GLN A 97 -20.06 11.21 -19.96
N PHE A 98 -20.32 11.95 -18.88
CA PHE A 98 -21.50 12.79 -18.77
C PHE A 98 -21.42 14.00 -19.69
N VAL A 99 -20.24 14.59 -19.89
CA VAL A 99 -20.03 15.64 -20.91
C VAL A 99 -20.33 15.12 -22.30
N ASP A 100 -19.83 13.93 -22.66
CA ASP A 100 -20.07 13.31 -23.97
C ASP A 100 -21.56 13.02 -24.22
N LYS A 101 -22.32 12.77 -23.15
CA LYS A 101 -23.79 12.58 -23.18
C LYS A 101 -24.57 13.89 -23.02
N ASN A 102 -23.88 15.03 -22.94
CA ASN A 102 -24.47 16.35 -22.71
C ASN A 102 -25.25 16.47 -21.37
N GLU A 103 -24.92 15.62 -20.39
CA GLU A 103 -25.47 15.61 -19.03
C GLU A 103 -24.61 16.48 -18.09
N LEU A 104 -24.50 17.77 -18.41
CA LEU A 104 -23.53 18.69 -17.80
C LEU A 104 -23.68 18.85 -16.28
N GLU A 105 -24.91 18.76 -15.75
CA GLU A 105 -25.16 18.83 -14.30
C GLU A 105 -24.54 17.64 -13.56
N LYS A 106 -24.63 16.43 -14.13
CA LYS A 106 -24.03 15.22 -13.55
C LYS A 106 -22.50 15.27 -13.65
N ALA A 107 -21.98 15.79 -14.76
CA ALA A 107 -20.55 16.01 -14.92
C ALA A 107 -20.01 16.96 -13.83
N ALA A 108 -20.70 18.09 -13.59
CA ALA A 108 -20.31 19.04 -12.56
C ALA A 108 -20.36 18.42 -11.15
N ALA A 109 -21.39 17.60 -10.86
CA ALA A 109 -21.50 16.90 -9.58
C ALA A 109 -20.32 15.93 -9.36
N GLN A 110 -19.94 15.16 -10.39
CA GLN A 110 -18.80 14.25 -10.30
C GLN A 110 -17.48 14.99 -10.10
N LEU A 111 -17.26 16.11 -10.81
CA LEU A 111 -16.05 16.93 -10.61
C LEU A 111 -15.97 17.50 -9.19
N GLN A 112 -17.10 17.96 -8.63
CA GLN A 112 -17.14 18.45 -7.24
C GLN A 112 -16.83 17.34 -6.24
N GLN A 113 -17.36 16.13 -6.47
CA GLN A 113 -17.06 14.97 -5.65
C GLN A 113 -15.57 14.63 -5.69
N GLY A 114 -15.01 14.48 -6.89
CA GLY A 114 -13.59 14.19 -7.06
C GLY A 114 -12.69 15.23 -6.41
N LEU A 115 -13.06 16.52 -6.46
CA LEU A 115 -12.33 17.59 -5.77
C LEU A 115 -12.32 17.40 -4.24
N ALA A 116 -13.46 17.00 -3.66
CA ALA A 116 -13.55 16.74 -2.22
C ALA A 116 -12.65 15.57 -1.79
N ASP A 117 -12.49 14.57 -2.65
CA ASP A 117 -11.74 13.34 -2.39
C ASP A 117 -10.22 13.48 -2.56
N THR A 118 -9.72 14.63 -3.05
CA THR A 118 -8.27 14.93 -3.18
C THR A 118 -7.59 15.45 -1.91
N SER A 119 -8.32 15.55 -0.80
CA SER A 119 -7.79 16.04 0.48
C SER A 119 -7.11 14.89 1.24
N ASP A 120 -5.93 14.45 0.77
CA ASP A 120 -5.03 13.56 1.51
C ASP A 120 -4.28 14.30 2.64
#